data_AF-A0A146LHC5-F1
#
_entry.id   AF-A0A146LHC5-F1
#
_cell.length_a   1.000
_cell.length_b   1.000
_cell.length_c   1.000
_cell.angle_alpha   90.00
_cell.angle_beta   90.00
_cell.angle_gamma   90.00
#
_symmetry.space_group_name_H-M   'P 1'
#
loop_
_entity.id
_entity.type
_entity.pdbx_description
1 polymer ?
#
loop_
_entity_poly.entity_id
_entity_poly.type
_entity_poly.pdbx_seq_one_letter_code
_entity_poly.pdbx_strand_id
1 'polypeptide(L)'
;MGKNKVMAHALGADESSEVCSGVHILSPYIVGKDVGLLFTNRNQQSVVDFFSQFAEANFARSGFVSNRTFVVSKGVLDVSFAMEPHLRDLGMNVTLRGTYSVLVHRIATGICVVCCSPHTSGTALLFMYGRYP
;
A
#
# COMPACT_ATOMS: atom_id res chain seq x y z
N MET A 1 2.58 -17.09 -5.73
CA MET A 1 2.81 -17.78 -4.44
C MET A 1 1.81 -18.90 -4.30
N GLY A 2 2.21 -20.04 -3.75
CA GLY A 2 1.40 -21.26 -3.68
C GLY A 2 0.09 -21.06 -2.92
N LYS A 3 -0.84 -22.00 -3.06
CA LYS A 3 -2.10 -21.95 -2.30
C LYS A 3 -1.78 -22.17 -0.81
N ASN A 4 -2.07 -21.18 0.04
CA ASN A 4 -1.72 -21.22 1.47
C ASN A 4 -2.19 -22.49 2.18
N LYS A 5 -3.39 -22.99 1.80
CA LYS A 5 -3.91 -24.27 2.32
C LYS A 5 -3.03 -25.48 1.98
N VAL A 6 -2.41 -25.48 0.80
CA VAL A 6 -1.47 -26.54 0.38
C VAL A 6 -0.16 -26.41 1.14
N MET A 7 0.33 -25.18 1.34
CA MET A 7 1.56 -24.94 2.11
C MET A 7 1.40 -25.34 3.58
N ALA A 8 0.30 -24.95 4.23
CA ALA A 8 0.01 -25.34 5.62
C ALA A 8 -0.12 -26.87 5.76
N HIS A 9 -0.80 -27.52 4.81
CA HIS A 9 -0.88 -28.99 4.82
C HIS A 9 0.49 -29.65 4.57
N ALA A 10 1.36 -29.05 3.75
CA ALA A 10 2.69 -29.58 3.48
C ALA A 10 3.62 -29.49 4.70
N LEU A 11 3.37 -28.57 5.64
CA LEU A 11 4.12 -28.45 6.89
C LEU A 11 3.63 -29.41 7.98
N GLY A 12 2.34 -29.78 7.92
CA GLY A 12 1.64 -30.55 8.95
C GLY A 12 0.72 -29.64 9.77
N ALA A 13 -0.50 -30.12 10.01
CA ALA A 13 -1.50 -29.39 10.80
C ALA A 13 -1.29 -29.61 12.31
N ASP A 14 -0.85 -30.83 12.67
CA ASP A 14 -0.65 -31.30 14.04
C ASP A 14 0.73 -31.96 14.18
N GLU A 15 1.21 -32.12 15.42
CA GLU A 15 2.48 -32.79 15.77
C GLU A 15 2.64 -34.18 15.13
N SER A 16 1.54 -34.92 14.94
CA SER A 16 1.57 -36.26 14.33
C SER A 16 1.82 -36.25 12.82
N SER A 17 1.56 -35.11 12.17
CA SER A 17 1.62 -34.91 10.72
C SER A 17 2.78 -34.01 10.30
N GLU A 18 3.56 -33.51 11.26
CA GLU A 18 4.60 -32.53 11.01
C GLU A 18 5.79 -33.15 10.28
N VAL A 19 6.28 -32.44 9.26
CA VAL A 19 7.44 -32.90 8.48
C VAL A 19 8.74 -32.75 9.27
N CYS A 20 8.76 -31.83 10.24
CA CYS A 20 9.90 -31.60 11.13
C CYS A 20 9.37 -31.11 12.48
N SER A 21 10.10 -31.44 13.55
CA SER A 21 9.67 -31.17 14.92
C SER A 21 9.38 -29.69 15.15
N GLY A 22 8.19 -29.39 15.66
CA GLY A 22 7.75 -28.04 16.01
C GLY A 22 7.37 -27.16 14.83
N VAL A 23 7.24 -27.70 13.60
CA VAL A 23 6.87 -26.90 12.42
C VAL A 23 5.36 -26.67 12.33
N HIS A 24 4.55 -27.55 12.94
CA HIS A 24 3.09 -27.39 13.00
C HIS A 24 2.66 -26.04 13.60
N ILE A 25 3.48 -25.42 14.46
CA ILE A 25 3.22 -24.10 15.06
C ILE A 25 3.12 -22.99 14.02
N LEU A 26 3.71 -23.16 12.83
CA LEU A 26 3.69 -22.17 11.75
C LEU A 26 2.41 -22.23 10.91
N SER A 27 1.73 -23.39 10.88
CA SER A 27 0.53 -23.62 10.07
C SER A 27 -0.61 -22.62 10.33
N PRO A 28 -0.91 -22.20 11.57
CA PRO A 28 -1.91 -21.16 11.85
C PRO A 28 -1.55 -19.77 11.32
N TYR A 29 -0.27 -19.48 11.10
CA TYR A 29 0.18 -18.17 10.61
C TYR A 29 0.14 -18.08 9.07
N ILE A 30 0.03 -19.21 8.36
CA ILE A 30 -0.02 -19.27 6.88
C ILE A 30 -1.47 -19.13 6.41
N VAL A 31 -2.11 -18.02 6.80
CA VAL A 31 -3.51 -17.72 6.48
C VAL A 31 -3.59 -16.41 5.73
N GLY A 32 -4.50 -16.31 4.74
CA GLY A 32 -4.69 -15.12 3.93
C GLY A 32 -4.14 -15.24 2.51
N LYS A 33 -4.09 -14.12 1.80
CA LYS A 33 -3.65 -14.05 0.39
C LYS A 33 -2.19 -13.60 0.25
N ASP A 34 -1.67 -12.89 1.25
CA ASP A 34 -0.41 -12.16 1.17
C ASP A 34 0.68 -12.73 2.10
N VAL A 35 0.53 -13.99 2.53
CA VAL A 35 1.50 -14.69 3.39
C VAL A 35 2.27 -15.73 2.59
N GLY A 36 3.59 -15.80 2.81
CA GLY A 36 4.48 -16.78 2.21
C GLY A 36 5.54 -17.28 3.20
N LEU A 37 6.23 -18.36 2.81
CA LEU A 37 7.32 -18.96 3.58
C LEU A 37 8.66 -18.56 2.99
N LEU A 38 9.61 -18.22 3.86
CA LEU A 38 10.99 -17.94 3.49
C LEU A 38 11.92 -18.87 4.27
N PHE A 39 12.62 -19.75 3.56
CA PHE A 39 13.68 -20.58 4.12
C PHE A 39 15.02 -19.90 3.85
N THR A 40 15.80 -19.69 4.90
CA THR A 40 17.11 -19.03 4.81
C THR A 40 18.04 -19.54 5.91
N ASN A 41 19.34 -19.62 5.59
CA ASN A 41 20.38 -19.96 6.56
C ASN A 41 20.93 -18.70 7.28
N ARG A 42 20.32 -17.53 7.06
CA ARG A 42 20.71 -16.27 7.71
C ARG A 42 20.10 -16.18 9.11
N ASN A 43 20.74 -15.41 9.98
CA ASN A 43 20.20 -15.16 11.32
C ASN A 43 18.88 -14.35 11.24
N GLN A 44 18.03 -14.51 12.25
CA GLN A 44 16.73 -13.84 12.30
C GLN A 44 16.87 -12.32 12.24
N GLN A 45 17.82 -11.75 12.99
CA GLN A 45 17.99 -10.30 13.06
C GLN A 45 18.36 -9.69 11.69
N SER A 46 19.29 -10.28 10.94
CA SER A 46 19.65 -9.78 9.60
C SER A 46 18.48 -9.85 8.63
N VAL A 47 17.63 -10.86 8.74
CA VAL A 47 16.46 -11.00 7.88
C VAL A 47 15.42 -9.93 8.21
N VAL A 48 15.16 -9.70 9.50
CA VAL A 48 14.26 -8.62 9.96
C VAL A 48 14.80 -7.26 9.54
N ASP A 49 16.09 -6.99 9.76
CA ASP A 49 16.72 -5.72 9.39
C ASP A 49 16.66 -5.50 7.88
N PHE A 50 16.90 -6.54 7.08
CA PHE A 50 16.78 -6.49 5.63
C PHE A 50 15.37 -6.11 5.19
N PHE A 51 14.33 -6.81 5.68
CA PHE A 51 12.95 -6.50 5.30
C PHE A 51 12.42 -5.19 5.89
N SER A 52 13.02 -4.68 6.97
CA SER A 52 12.68 -3.35 7.50
C SER A 52 13.14 -2.20 6.60
N GLN A 53 14.22 -2.41 5.84
CA GLN A 53 14.80 -1.41 4.93
C GLN A 53 14.38 -1.65 3.47
N PHE A 54 14.00 -2.88 3.14
CA PHE A 54 13.59 -3.25 1.80
C PHE A 54 12.13 -2.84 1.55
N ALA A 55 11.95 -1.72 0.86
CA ALA A 55 10.66 -1.30 0.32
C ALA A 55 10.81 -0.97 -1.16
N GLU A 56 9.99 -1.59 -2.01
CA GLU A 56 9.90 -1.25 -3.42
C GLU A 56 8.76 -0.25 -3.63
N ALA A 57 9.08 0.88 -4.26
CA ALA A 57 8.12 1.91 -4.60
C ALA A 57 7.08 1.34 -5.57
N ASN A 58 5.84 1.17 -5.09
CA ASN A 58 4.73 0.69 -5.90
C ASN A 58 3.55 1.63 -5.82
N PHE A 59 2.82 1.75 -6.93
CA PHE A 59 1.64 2.60 -6.98
C PHE A 59 0.49 1.93 -6.23
N ALA A 60 -0.24 2.74 -5.45
CA ALA A 60 -1.45 2.30 -4.79
C ALA A 60 -2.45 1.77 -5.83
N ARG A 61 -3.02 0.60 -5.56
CA ARG A 61 -4.08 -0.01 -6.39
C ARG A 61 -5.43 0.25 -5.76
N SER A 62 -6.47 0.36 -6.59
CA SER A 62 -7.83 0.56 -6.10
C SER A 62 -8.21 -0.56 -5.13
N GLY A 63 -8.86 -0.21 -4.02
CA GLY A 63 -9.25 -1.15 -2.97
C GLY A 63 -8.18 -1.44 -1.91
N PHE A 64 -6.99 -0.82 -1.98
CA PHE A 64 -5.99 -0.90 -0.92
C PHE A 64 -6.22 0.20 0.13
N VAL A 65 -6.26 -0.18 1.41
CA VAL A 65 -6.35 0.77 2.53
C VAL A 65 -4.94 1.16 2.95
N SER A 66 -4.62 2.46 2.92
CA SER A 66 -3.32 2.95 3.38
C SER A 66 -3.27 3.02 4.90
N ASN A 67 -2.15 2.57 5.46
CA ASN A 67 -1.83 2.78 6.88
C ASN A 67 -1.26 4.18 7.16
N ARG A 68 -1.06 5.01 6.13
CA ARG A 68 -0.48 6.36 6.24
C ARG A 68 -1.42 7.41 5.64
N THR A 69 -1.51 8.55 6.32
CA THR A 69 -2.24 9.72 5.83
C THR A 69 -1.30 10.58 4.99
N PHE A 70 -1.70 10.87 3.75
CA PHE A 70 -0.97 11.77 2.86
C PHE A 70 -1.64 13.15 2.87
N VAL A 71 -0.86 14.20 3.13
CA VAL A 71 -1.32 15.59 3.08
C VAL A 71 -0.62 16.29 1.92
N VAL A 72 -1.40 16.86 1.00
CA VAL A 72 -0.89 17.66 -0.10
C VAL A 72 -0.78 19.11 0.36
N SER A 73 0.43 19.67 0.35
CA SER A 73 0.66 21.06 0.73
C SER A 73 0.07 22.05 -0.27
N LYS A 74 -0.37 23.21 0.21
CA LYS A 74 -0.79 24.33 -0.64
C LYS A 74 0.36 24.75 -1.56
N GLY A 75 0.10 24.95 -2.85
CA GLY A 75 1.13 25.38 -3.80
C GLY A 75 0.69 25.31 -5.24
N VAL A 76 1.61 25.67 -6.13
CA VAL A 76 1.47 25.45 -7.57
C VAL A 76 1.61 23.96 -7.84
N LEU A 77 0.70 23.42 -8.62
CA LEU A 77 0.71 22.05 -9.10
C LEU A 77 1.13 22.02 -10.56
N ASP A 78 2.13 21.19 -10.85
CA ASP A 78 2.57 20.92 -12.21
C ASP A 78 1.69 19.83 -12.84
N VAL A 79 0.44 20.19 -13.13
CA VAL A 79 -0.56 19.30 -13.72
C VAL A 79 -1.25 20.00 -14.89
N SER A 80 -1.53 19.23 -15.95
CA SER A 80 -2.24 19.73 -17.13
C SER A 80 -3.64 20.24 -16.77
N PHE A 81 -4.11 21.30 -17.43
CA PHE A 81 -5.43 21.90 -17.20
C PHE A 81 -6.57 20.92 -17.39
N ALA A 82 -6.41 19.93 -18.27
CA ALA A 82 -7.41 18.90 -18.52
C ALA A 82 -7.70 18.03 -17.27
N MET A 83 -6.75 18.00 -16.31
CA MET A 83 -6.91 17.23 -15.08
C MET A 83 -7.64 18.00 -13.97
N GLU A 84 -7.80 19.32 -14.09
CA GLU A 84 -8.51 20.14 -13.08
C GLU A 84 -9.88 19.58 -12.67
N PRO A 85 -10.79 19.20 -13.59
CA PRO A 85 -12.09 18.64 -13.19
C PRO A 85 -11.94 17.33 -12.41
N HIS A 86 -11.01 16.46 -12.80
CA HIS A 86 -10.75 15.20 -12.09
C HIS A 86 -10.20 15.44 -10.67
N LEU A 87 -9.38 16.46 -10.47
CA LEU A 87 -8.87 16.82 -9.13
C LEU A 87 -9.98 17.37 -8.24
N ARG A 88 -10.94 18.10 -8.82
CA ARG A 88 -12.12 18.59 -8.11
C ARG A 88 -13.07 17.46 -7.72
N ASP A 89 -13.27 16.48 -8.59
CA ASP A 89 -14.04 15.27 -8.28
C ASP A 89 -13.43 14.46 -7.13
N LEU A 90 -12.09 14.52 -6.99
CA LEU A 90 -11.35 13.95 -5.87
C LEU A 90 -11.42 14.78 -4.57
N GLY A 91 -12.19 15.87 -4.56
CA GLY A 91 -12.39 16.74 -3.40
C GLY A 91 -11.26 17.75 -3.18
N MET A 92 -10.36 17.93 -4.15
CA MET A 92 -9.31 18.95 -4.05
C MET A 92 -9.79 20.30 -4.59
N ASN A 93 -9.60 21.37 -3.80
CA ASN A 93 -9.95 22.72 -4.23
C ASN A 93 -8.80 23.37 -5.02
N VAL A 94 -8.80 23.17 -6.34
CA VAL A 94 -7.82 23.72 -7.27
C VAL A 94 -8.38 24.95 -8.01
N THR A 95 -7.51 25.91 -8.33
CA THR A 95 -7.84 27.10 -9.11
C THR A 95 -6.79 27.28 -10.19
N LEU A 96 -7.23 27.47 -11.44
CA LEU A 96 -6.33 27.75 -12.56
C LEU A 96 -5.86 29.20 -12.49
N ARG A 97 -4.55 29.43 -12.55
CA ARG A 97 -3.97 30.77 -12.69
C ARG A 97 -3.06 30.81 -13.92
N GLY A 98 -3.60 31.29 -15.04
CA GLY A 98 -2.86 31.37 -16.30
C GLY A 98 -2.49 29.98 -16.80
N THR A 99 -1.19 29.69 -16.89
CA THR A 99 -0.67 28.44 -17.45
C THR A 99 -0.40 27.32 -16.43
N TYR A 100 -0.77 27.48 -15.17
CA TYR A 100 -0.55 26.47 -14.13
C TYR A 100 -1.75 26.37 -13.18
N SER A 101 -1.90 25.18 -12.58
CA SER A 101 -2.95 24.91 -11.59
C SER A 101 -2.42 25.24 -10.19
N VAL A 102 -3.21 25.90 -9.34
CA VAL A 102 -2.82 26.22 -7.96
C VAL A 102 -3.81 25.59 -7.00
N LEU A 103 -3.31 24.84 -6.01
CA LEU A 103 -4.15 24.41 -4.89
C LEU A 103 -4.45 25.60 -3.98
N VAL A 104 -5.72 25.99 -3.90
CA VAL A 104 -6.18 27.09 -3.04
C VAL A 104 -6.82 26.48 -1.80
N HIS A 105 -5.98 26.34 -0.77
CA HIS A 105 -6.40 25.86 0.53
C HIS A 105 -7.37 26.86 1.18
N ARG A 106 -8.66 26.52 1.27
CA ARG A 106 -9.59 27.19 2.19
C ARG A 106 -10.22 26.25 3.20
N ILE A 107 -9.99 24.94 3.08
CA ILE A 107 -10.51 23.96 4.04
C ILE A 107 -9.36 23.03 4.38
N ALA A 108 -9.00 22.98 5.67
CA ALA A 108 -8.07 22.02 6.25
C ALA A 108 -8.70 20.63 6.32
N THR A 109 -9.29 20.17 5.23
CA THR A 109 -9.59 18.76 5.08
C THR A 109 -8.26 18.10 4.77
N GLY A 110 -7.72 17.36 5.73
CA GLY A 110 -6.71 16.35 5.46
C GLY A 110 -7.34 15.39 4.45
N ILE A 111 -7.14 15.64 3.16
CA ILE A 111 -7.63 14.79 2.09
C ILE A 111 -6.83 13.51 2.24
N CYS A 112 -7.40 12.56 2.97
CA CYS A 112 -6.85 11.22 3.10
C CYS A 112 -7.18 10.49 1.79
N VAL A 113 -6.34 10.71 0.77
CA VAL A 113 -6.54 10.22 -0.59
C VAL A 113 -6.69 8.69 -0.65
N VAL A 114 -6.31 7.96 0.40
CA VAL A 114 -6.24 6.50 0.36
C VAL A 114 -7.12 5.79 1.42
N CYS A 115 -7.80 6.52 2.32
CA CYS A 115 -8.59 5.85 3.38
C CYS A 115 -10.09 5.73 3.12
N CYS A 116 -10.69 6.50 2.19
CA CYS A 116 -12.14 6.69 2.27
C CYS A 116 -12.99 6.20 1.09
N SER A 117 -12.46 5.66 -0.01
CA SER A 117 -13.37 5.12 -1.05
C SER A 117 -12.77 4.03 -1.95
N PRO A 118 -13.54 2.99 -2.30
CA PRO A 118 -13.19 1.99 -3.32
C PRO A 118 -13.23 2.55 -4.76
N HIS A 119 -13.28 3.87 -4.93
CA HIS A 119 -13.32 4.51 -6.24
C HIS A 119 -11.91 4.66 -6.82
N THR A 120 -11.73 4.08 -8.02
CA THR A 120 -10.51 4.03 -8.84
C THR A 120 -9.81 5.39 -9.06
N SER A 121 -10.50 6.51 -8.85
CA SER A 121 -9.96 7.84 -9.11
C SER A 121 -8.87 8.26 -8.11
N GLY A 122 -8.93 7.81 -6.85
CA GLY A 122 -7.99 8.25 -5.80
C GLY A 122 -6.55 7.80 -6.03
N THR A 123 -6.36 6.64 -6.66
CA THR A 123 -5.03 6.08 -6.97
C THR A 123 -4.26 6.88 -8.02
N ALA A 124 -4.97 7.58 -8.92
CA ALA A 124 -4.34 8.42 -9.94
C ALA A 124 -3.64 9.64 -9.33
N LEU A 125 -4.06 10.09 -8.14
CA LEU A 125 -3.44 11.25 -7.50
C LEU A 125 -2.05 10.90 -6.93
N LEU A 126 -1.93 9.75 -6.26
CA LEU A 126 -0.66 9.29 -5.70
C LEU A 126 0.39 9.06 -6.80
N PHE A 127 -0.07 8.63 -7.98
CA PHE A 127 0.74 8.50 -9.19
C PHE A 127 1.38 9.83 -9.62
N MET A 128 0.64 10.95 -9.56
CA MET A 128 1.13 12.26 -10.01
C MET A 128 2.15 12.89 -9.05
N TYR A 129 2.10 12.57 -7.76
CA TYR A 129 2.99 13.17 -6.76
C TYR A 129 4.22 12.31 -6.42
N GLY A 130 4.40 11.13 -7.02
CA GLY A 130 5.55 10.25 -6.77
C GLY A 130 5.74 9.90 -5.28
N ARG A 131 4.65 9.95 -4.49
CA ARG A 131 4.67 9.74 -3.04
C ARG A 131 4.31 8.29 -2.76
N TYR A 132 5.32 7.46 -2.59
CA TYR A 132 5.16 6.06 -2.25
C TYR A 132 5.00 5.89 -0.72
N PRO A 133 4.18 4.94 -0.24
CA PRO A 133 4.25 4.48 1.14
C PRO A 133 5.57 3.76 1.43
#